data_AF-A0AA39UBY9-F1
#
_entry.id   AF-A0AA39UBY9-F1
#
_cell.length_a   1.000
_cell.length_b   1.000
_cell.length_c   1.000
_cell.angle_alpha   90.00
_cell.angle_beta   90.00
_cell.angle_gamma   90.00
#
_symmetry.space_group_name_H-M   'P 1'
#
loop_
_entity.id
_entity.type
_entity.pdbx_description
1 polymer ?
#
loop_
_entity_poly.entity_id
_entity_poly.type
_entity_poly.pdbx_seq_one_letter_code
_entity_poly.pdbx_strand_id
1 'polypeptide(L)'
;MAARSENAESDGSPDLPDCGDAIDPTTFEQILEMDDDEEEREFSRSIVYGFFDQAEVTFTKMDAALDTSDLPTLSSLGHFLKGSSATLGLTKVKDSCEKIQHFGAMKDENGTHDVTDRQRCLQLIRDTLKKVKVEYKEAEKILKRFYHEPDMPQ
;
A
#
# COMPACT_ATOMS: atom_id res chain seq x y z
N MET A 1 30.72 -27.18 39.61
CA MET A 1 30.88 -27.40 38.15
C MET A 1 29.75 -28.29 37.68
N ALA A 2 28.74 -27.70 37.04
CA ALA A 2 27.81 -28.32 36.10
C ALA A 2 26.86 -27.20 35.64
N ALA A 3 27.25 -26.50 34.58
CA ALA A 3 26.36 -25.60 33.86
C ALA A 3 25.34 -26.46 33.11
N ARG A 4 24.05 -26.12 33.23
CA ARG A 4 22.99 -26.68 32.40
C ARG A 4 22.42 -25.55 31.55
N SER A 5 22.39 -25.83 30.26
CA SER A 5 22.09 -24.97 29.13
C SER A 5 20.89 -24.05 29.32
N GLU A 6 21.10 -22.77 29.04
CA GLU A 6 20.06 -21.86 28.58
C GLU A 6 19.70 -22.27 27.15
N ASN A 7 18.50 -22.81 26.99
CA ASN A 7 17.88 -23.01 25.68
C ASN A 7 17.35 -21.65 25.25
N ALA A 8 18.13 -20.93 24.43
CA ALA A 8 17.65 -19.74 23.76
C ALA A 8 16.59 -20.20 22.74
N GLU A 9 15.32 -20.10 23.14
CA GLU A 9 14.20 -20.10 22.21
C GLU A 9 14.37 -18.86 21.33
N SER A 10 14.95 -19.08 20.15
CA SER A 10 14.90 -18.12 19.05
C SER A 10 13.43 -18.04 18.65
N ASP A 11 12.76 -17.03 19.17
CA ASP A 11 11.44 -16.58 18.74
C ASP A 11 11.48 -16.45 17.22
N GLY A 12 10.84 -17.42 16.56
CA GLY A 12 10.81 -17.56 15.11
C GLY A 12 9.93 -16.48 14.54
N SER A 13 10.46 -15.26 14.46
CA SER A 13 9.93 -14.26 13.55
C SER A 13 10.02 -14.88 12.15
N PRO A 14 8.91 -15.02 11.40
CA PRO A 14 9.01 -15.37 10.00
C PRO A 14 9.95 -14.34 9.39
N ASP A 15 11.08 -14.81 8.84
CA ASP A 15 12.08 -13.96 8.18
C ASP A 15 11.37 -13.21 7.05
N LEU A 16 10.78 -12.05 7.37
CA LEU A 16 10.20 -11.15 6.40
C LEU A 16 11.36 -10.76 5.50
N PRO A 17 11.38 -11.21 4.23
CA PRO A 17 12.47 -10.92 3.33
C PRO A 17 12.52 -9.41 3.20
N ASP A 18 13.62 -8.77 3.62
CA ASP A 18 13.89 -7.32 3.59
C ASP A 18 12.85 -6.58 2.73
N CYS A 19 11.70 -6.25 3.33
CA CYS A 19 10.55 -5.68 2.61
C CYS A 19 10.83 -4.24 2.17
N GLY A 20 12.09 -3.80 2.34
CA GLY A 20 12.58 -2.47 2.10
C GLY A 20 11.83 -1.44 2.93
N ASP A 21 11.78 -0.23 2.39
CA ASP A 21 11.01 0.90 2.90
C ASP A 21 9.59 0.95 2.29
N ALA A 22 9.16 -0.10 1.59
CA ALA A 22 7.86 -0.14 0.89
C ALA A 22 6.72 -0.68 1.76
N ILE A 23 7.04 -1.54 2.73
CA ILE A 23 6.08 -2.22 3.61
C ILE A 23 6.52 -2.01 5.06
N ASP A 24 5.61 -1.56 5.91
CA ASP A 24 5.81 -1.53 7.35
C ASP A 24 5.72 -2.96 7.90
N PRO A 25 6.84 -3.54 8.38
CA PRO A 25 6.87 -4.93 8.79
C PRO A 25 5.93 -5.17 9.98
N THR A 26 5.86 -4.24 10.93
CA THR A 26 5.00 -4.37 12.12
C THR A 26 3.52 -4.53 11.75
N THR A 27 3.02 -3.71 10.82
CA THR A 27 1.63 -3.82 10.36
C THR A 27 1.41 -5.10 9.58
N PHE A 28 2.38 -5.51 8.75
CA PHE A 28 2.23 -6.71 7.93
C PHE A 28 2.33 -8.00 8.75
N GLU A 29 3.20 -8.05 9.76
CA GLU A 29 3.30 -9.15 10.75
C GLU A 29 1.97 -9.43 11.42
N GLN A 30 1.24 -8.39 11.82
CA GLN A 30 -0.10 -8.55 12.43
C GLN A 30 -1.09 -9.25 11.50
N ILE A 31 -0.96 -9.10 10.18
CA ILE A 31 -1.79 -9.83 9.22
C ILE A 31 -1.33 -11.28 9.12
N LEU A 32 -0.01 -11.52 9.11
CA LEU A 32 0.57 -12.85 9.06
C LEU A 32 0.23 -13.68 10.31
N GLU A 33 0.12 -13.04 11.48
CA GLU A 33 -0.34 -13.67 12.73
C GLU A 33 -1.79 -14.16 12.67
N MET A 34 -2.58 -13.70 11.68
CA MET A 34 -3.95 -14.14 11.47
C MET A 34 -4.06 -15.37 10.57
N ASP A 35 -2.96 -15.85 9.98
CA ASP A 35 -2.96 -17.10 9.22
C ASP A 35 -2.96 -18.30 10.17
N ASP A 36 -3.86 -19.26 9.94
CA ASP A 36 -3.91 -20.52 10.70
C ASP A 36 -2.74 -21.46 10.35
N ASP A 37 -2.18 -21.33 9.14
CA ASP A 37 -1.06 -22.13 8.61
C ASP A 37 -0.02 -21.23 7.95
N GLU A 38 1.24 -21.34 8.38
CA GLU A 38 2.33 -20.49 7.93
C GLU A 38 2.86 -20.80 6.52
N GLU A 39 2.56 -21.97 5.98
CA GLU A 39 2.93 -22.37 4.62
C GLU A 39 1.86 -21.96 3.61
N GLU A 40 0.58 -22.17 3.94
CA GLU A 40 -0.54 -21.86 3.05
C GLU A 40 -0.86 -20.36 3.01
N ARG A 41 -0.79 -19.68 4.17
CA ARG A 41 -1.01 -18.23 4.32
C ARG A 41 -2.31 -17.75 3.65
N GLU A 42 -3.39 -18.54 3.72
CA GLU A 42 -4.61 -18.31 2.96
C GLU A 42 -5.24 -16.94 3.27
N PHE A 43 -5.29 -16.57 4.54
CA PHE A 43 -5.90 -15.32 4.98
C PHE A 43 -5.10 -14.12 4.48
N SER A 44 -3.80 -14.04 4.80
CA SER A 44 -2.98 -12.90 4.42
C SER A 44 -2.86 -12.78 2.90
N ARG A 45 -2.74 -13.90 2.16
CA ARG A 45 -2.82 -13.92 0.70
C ARG A 45 -4.13 -13.32 0.20
N SER A 46 -5.27 -13.76 0.73
CA SER A 46 -6.57 -13.29 0.27
C SER A 46 -6.73 -11.76 0.38
N ILE A 47 -6.22 -11.18 1.48
CA ILE A 47 -6.25 -9.72 1.69
C ILE A 47 -5.29 -9.00 0.73
N VAL A 48 -4.09 -9.54 0.53
CA VAL A 48 -3.08 -8.96 -0.37
C VAL A 48 -3.55 -8.97 -1.83
N TYR A 49 -4.05 -10.10 -2.33
CA TYR A 49 -4.57 -10.17 -3.71
C TYR A 49 -5.85 -9.36 -3.89
N GLY A 50 -6.72 -9.34 -2.88
CA GLY A 50 -7.90 -8.47 -2.86
C GLY A 50 -7.53 -6.98 -2.96
N PHE A 51 -6.44 -6.57 -2.30
CA PHE A 51 -5.90 -5.22 -2.45
C PHE A 51 -5.35 -4.96 -3.85
N PHE A 52 -4.65 -5.92 -4.48
CA PHE A 52 -4.13 -5.73 -5.85
C PHE A 52 -5.26 -5.43 -6.85
N ASP A 53 -6.31 -6.24 -6.82
CA ASP A 53 -7.49 -6.03 -7.67
C ASP A 53 -8.14 -4.67 -7.38
N GLN A 54 -8.27 -4.32 -6.10
CA GLN A 54 -8.83 -3.04 -5.68
C GLN A 54 -7.98 -1.85 -6.18
N ALA A 55 -6.66 -1.94 -6.08
CA ALA A 55 -5.74 -0.89 -6.49
C ALA A 55 -5.81 -0.63 -7.99
N GLU A 56 -5.75 -1.67 -8.83
CA GLU A 56 -5.81 -1.55 -10.29
C GLU A 56 -7.14 -0.97 -10.77
N VAL A 57 -8.26 -1.43 -10.19
CA VAL A 57 -9.59 -0.86 -10.46
C VAL A 57 -9.65 0.62 -10.03
N THR A 58 -9.08 0.95 -8.88
CA THR A 58 -9.10 2.31 -8.34
C THR A 58 -8.24 3.25 -9.18
N PHE A 59 -7.06 2.83 -9.63
CA PHE A 59 -6.21 3.59 -10.53
C PHE A 59 -6.89 3.89 -11.85
N THR A 60 -7.57 2.89 -12.44
CA THR A 60 -8.35 3.09 -13.66
C THR A 60 -9.45 4.15 -13.47
N LYS A 61 -10.15 4.12 -12.33
CA LYS A 61 -11.16 5.14 -11.99
C LYS A 61 -10.54 6.52 -11.77
N MET A 62 -9.36 6.60 -11.17
CA MET A 62 -8.63 7.86 -10.98
C MET A 62 -8.20 8.47 -12.32
N ASP A 63 -7.71 7.65 -13.27
CA ASP A 63 -7.38 8.13 -14.62
C ASP A 63 -8.64 8.71 -15.31
N ALA A 64 -9.76 7.99 -15.25
CA ALA A 64 -11.02 8.47 -15.83
C ALA A 64 -11.53 9.78 -15.16
N ALA A 65 -11.39 9.89 -13.84
CA ALA A 65 -11.74 11.11 -13.11
C ALA A 65 -10.80 12.28 -13.42
N LEU A 66 -9.53 12.02 -13.74
CA LEU A 66 -8.60 13.03 -14.22
C LEU A 66 -8.99 13.57 -15.60
N ASP A 67 -9.48 12.71 -16.50
CA ASP A 67 -9.95 13.10 -17.83
C ASP A 67 -11.16 14.03 -17.75
N THR A 68 -12.07 13.77 -16.81
CA THR A 68 -13.23 14.65 -16.53
C THR A 68 -12.92 15.76 -15.53
N SER A 69 -11.68 15.81 -15.01
CA SER A 69 -11.23 16.75 -13.97
C SER A 69 -12.10 16.73 -12.70
N ASP A 70 -12.64 15.58 -12.33
CA ASP A 70 -13.53 15.40 -11.18
C ASP A 70 -12.74 15.28 -9.86
N LEU A 71 -12.41 16.44 -9.27
CA LEU A 71 -11.67 16.54 -8.00
C LEU A 71 -12.38 15.85 -6.82
N PRO A 72 -13.70 15.98 -6.60
CA PRO A 72 -14.40 15.23 -5.56
C PRO A 72 -14.24 13.71 -5.69
N THR A 73 -14.39 13.17 -6.90
CA THR A 73 -14.18 11.73 -7.14
C THR A 73 -12.74 11.33 -6.87
N LEU A 74 -11.76 12.12 -7.33
CA LEU A 74 -10.34 11.88 -7.04
C LEU A 74 -10.05 11.87 -5.54
N SER A 75 -10.65 12.80 -4.78
CA SER A 75 -10.50 12.84 -3.32
C SER A 75 -11.05 11.57 -2.65
N SER A 76 -12.25 11.14 -3.06
CA SER A 76 -12.89 9.94 -2.52
C SER A 76 -12.11 8.66 -2.86
N LEU A 77 -11.61 8.53 -4.09
CA LEU A 77 -10.78 7.39 -4.50
C LEU A 77 -9.44 7.38 -3.76
N GLY A 78 -8.81 8.54 -3.56
CA GLY A 78 -7.59 8.68 -2.76
C GLY A 78 -7.81 8.23 -1.32
N HIS A 79 -8.90 8.68 -0.69
CA HIS A 79 -9.27 8.26 0.67
C HIS A 79 -9.50 6.75 0.78
N PHE A 80 -10.21 6.18 -0.19
CA PHE A 80 -10.53 4.75 -0.23
C PHE A 80 -9.25 3.90 -0.31
N LEU A 81 -8.37 4.19 -1.27
CA LEU A 81 -7.15 3.40 -1.47
C LEU A 81 -6.12 3.65 -0.36
N LYS A 82 -6.09 4.84 0.24
CA LYS A 82 -5.33 5.12 1.47
C LYS A 82 -5.72 4.16 2.59
N GLY A 83 -7.02 3.96 2.82
CA GLY A 83 -7.51 3.05 3.85
C GLY A 83 -7.03 1.62 3.64
N SER A 84 -7.21 1.10 2.42
CA SER A 84 -6.82 -0.27 2.12
C SER A 84 -5.31 -0.51 2.11
N SER A 85 -4.51 0.47 1.65
CA SER A 85 -3.05 0.37 1.69
C SER A 85 -2.49 0.47 3.11
N ALA A 86 -3.13 1.26 3.98
CA ALA A 86 -2.76 1.33 5.40
C ALA A 86 -2.94 -0.02 6.11
N THR A 87 -4.01 -0.77 5.80
CA THR A 87 -4.24 -2.09 6.39
C THR A 87 -3.06 -3.02 6.16
N LEU A 88 -2.45 -3.00 4.96
CA LEU A 88 -1.32 -3.85 4.58
C LEU A 88 0.06 -3.27 4.93
N GLY A 89 0.13 -2.12 5.60
CA GLY A 89 1.40 -1.46 5.90
C GLY A 89 2.10 -0.84 4.69
N LEU A 90 1.41 -0.61 3.56
CA LEU A 90 2.03 -0.07 2.33
C LEU A 90 2.22 1.45 2.43
N THR A 91 3.21 1.86 3.23
CA THR A 91 3.41 3.26 3.68
C THR A 91 3.50 4.25 2.53
N LYS A 92 4.33 3.97 1.51
CA LYS A 92 4.48 4.83 0.33
C LYS A 92 3.18 5.01 -0.45
N VAL A 93 2.46 3.90 -0.68
CA VAL A 93 1.18 3.91 -1.38
C VAL A 93 0.15 4.71 -0.57
N LYS A 94 0.09 4.48 0.74
CA LYS A 94 -0.78 5.21 1.68
C LYS A 94 -0.55 6.71 1.60
N ASP A 95 0.70 7.14 1.70
CA ASP A 95 1.09 8.56 1.73
C ASP A 95 0.77 9.24 0.40
N SER A 96 1.04 8.60 -0.74
CA SER A 96 0.67 9.14 -2.05
C SER A 96 -0.85 9.20 -2.24
N CYS A 97 -1.60 8.21 -1.75
CA CYS A 97 -3.08 8.25 -1.77
C CYS A 97 -3.64 9.38 -0.89
N GLU A 98 -3.02 9.66 0.25
CA GLU A 98 -3.37 10.79 1.12
C GLU A 98 -3.16 12.13 0.41
N LYS A 99 -2.05 12.29 -0.33
CA LYS A 99 -1.82 13.47 -1.15
C LYS A 99 -2.90 13.65 -2.22
N ILE A 100 -3.28 12.57 -2.92
CA ILE A 100 -4.39 12.60 -3.89
C ILE A 100 -5.70 13.02 -3.20
N GLN A 101 -5.99 12.47 -2.01
CA GLN A 101 -7.14 12.85 -1.21
C GLN A 101 -7.16 14.37 -0.95
N HIS A 102 -6.04 14.92 -0.46
CA HIS A 102 -5.92 16.34 -0.13
C HIS A 102 -6.03 17.25 -1.35
N PHE A 103 -5.30 16.97 -2.43
CA PHE A 103 -5.38 17.75 -3.66
C PHE A 103 -6.78 17.69 -4.28
N GLY A 104 -7.45 16.53 -4.22
CA GLY A 104 -8.84 16.37 -4.65
C GLY A 104 -9.83 17.20 -3.82
N ALA A 105 -9.51 17.43 -2.55
CA ALA A 105 -10.27 18.32 -1.66
C ALA A 105 -9.90 19.81 -1.83
N MET A 106 -9.13 20.17 -2.87
CA MET A 106 -8.54 21.49 -3.07
C MET A 106 -7.71 21.97 -1.88
N LYS A 107 -6.90 21.08 -1.33
CA LYS A 107 -5.96 21.40 -0.25
C LYS A 107 -4.52 21.22 -0.69
N ASP A 108 -3.60 21.75 0.10
CA ASP A 108 -2.17 21.54 -0.06
C ASP A 108 -1.78 20.09 0.28
N GLU A 109 -0.50 19.77 0.10
CA GLU A 109 0.00 18.39 0.28
C GLU A 109 -0.32 17.82 1.67
N ASN A 110 -0.30 18.68 2.69
CA ASN A 110 -0.54 18.33 4.09
C ASN A 110 -2.02 18.40 4.50
N GLY A 111 -2.93 18.76 3.58
CA GLY A 111 -4.36 18.86 3.87
C GLY A 111 -4.72 20.00 4.84
N THR A 112 -3.82 20.97 5.02
CA THR A 112 -3.90 22.04 6.03
C THR A 112 -4.44 23.34 5.44
N HIS A 113 -4.00 23.69 4.23
CA HIS A 113 -4.36 24.96 3.60
C HIS A 113 -5.16 24.73 2.32
N ASP A 114 -6.17 25.58 2.08
CA ASP A 114 -6.92 25.57 0.84
C ASP A 114 -6.06 26.06 -0.34
N VAL A 115 -6.20 25.41 -1.48
CA VAL A 115 -5.56 25.75 -2.75
C VAL A 115 -6.64 26.27 -3.69
N THR A 116 -6.50 27.52 -4.13
CA THR A 116 -7.48 28.16 -5.02
C THR A 116 -7.31 27.78 -6.50
N ASP A 117 -6.12 27.31 -6.88
CA ASP A 117 -5.80 26.90 -8.24
C ASP A 117 -6.18 25.43 -8.48
N ARG A 118 -7.37 25.23 -9.03
CA ARG A 118 -7.87 23.91 -9.44
C ARG A 118 -6.95 23.20 -10.44
N GLN A 119 -6.35 23.94 -11.39
CA GLN A 119 -5.48 23.33 -12.39
C GLN A 119 -4.19 22.82 -11.76
N ARG A 120 -3.68 23.54 -10.75
CA ARG A 120 -2.55 23.09 -9.93
C ARG A 120 -2.88 21.80 -9.18
N CYS A 121 -4.05 21.69 -8.55
CA CYS A 121 -4.49 20.45 -7.90
C CYS A 121 -4.53 19.27 -8.89
N LEU A 122 -5.13 19.45 -10.06
CA LEU A 122 -5.19 18.40 -11.09
C LEU A 122 -3.80 17.97 -11.56
N GLN A 123 -2.87 18.92 -11.74
CA GLN A 123 -1.50 18.60 -12.13
C GLN A 123 -0.78 17.80 -11.04
N LEU A 124 -0.90 18.23 -9.78
CA LEU A 124 -0.32 17.51 -8.64
C LEU A 124 -0.89 16.09 -8.53
N ILE A 125 -2.21 15.91 -8.70
CA ILE A 125 -2.83 14.58 -8.69
C ILE A 125 -2.29 13.71 -9.83
N ARG A 126 -2.12 14.23 -11.05
CA ARG A 126 -1.52 13.45 -12.15
C ARG A 126 -0.13 12.96 -11.82
N ASP A 127 0.70 13.83 -11.25
CA ASP A 127 2.08 13.51 -10.92
C ASP A 127 2.15 12.51 -9.75
N THR A 128 1.30 12.70 -8.74
CA THR A 128 1.17 11.74 -7.62
C THR A 128 0.58 10.40 -8.07
N LEU A 129 -0.37 10.38 -9.01
CA LEU A 129 -0.95 9.14 -9.53
C LEU A 129 0.08 8.30 -10.30
N LYS A 130 0.98 8.94 -11.06
CA LYS A 130 2.10 8.24 -11.68
C LYS A 130 3.03 7.64 -10.64
N LYS A 131 3.33 8.41 -9.59
CA LYS A 131 4.19 7.98 -8.49
C LYS A 131 3.60 6.78 -7.72
N VAL A 132 2.34 6.86 -7.30
CA VAL A 132 1.70 5.79 -6.54
C VAL A 132 1.59 4.49 -7.33
N LYS A 133 1.42 4.55 -8.65
CA LYS A 133 1.44 3.36 -9.52
C LYS A 133 2.81 2.66 -9.49
N VAL A 134 3.91 3.41 -9.45
CA VAL A 134 5.26 2.83 -9.32
C VAL A 134 5.46 2.23 -7.93
N GLU A 135 5.12 2.97 -6.88
CA GLU A 135 5.22 2.50 -5.48
C GLU A 135 4.37 1.24 -5.25
N TYR A 136 3.19 1.18 -5.86
CA TYR A 136 2.35 -0.01 -5.87
C TYR A 136 3.02 -1.19 -6.56
N LYS A 137 3.63 -1.01 -7.74
CA LYS A 137 4.32 -2.10 -8.45
C LYS A 137 5.54 -2.62 -7.70
N GLU A 138 6.26 -1.73 -6.99
CA GLU A 138 7.33 -2.14 -6.08
C GLU A 138 6.80 -3.03 -4.96
N ALA A 139 5.74 -2.59 -4.27
CA ALA A 139 5.09 -3.37 -3.20
C ALA A 139 4.51 -4.70 -3.71
N GLU A 140 3.82 -4.69 -4.85
CA GLU A 140 3.25 -5.87 -5.50
C GLU A 140 4.33 -6.93 -5.77
N LYS A 141 5.47 -6.50 -6.30
CA LYS A 141 6.59 -7.40 -6.58
C LYS A 141 7.17 -8.03 -5.32
N ILE A 142 7.34 -7.24 -4.26
CA ILE A 142 7.86 -7.72 -2.97
C ILE A 142 6.90 -8.77 -2.38
N LEU A 143 5.60 -8.46 -2.36
CA LEU A 143 4.57 -9.35 -1.81
C LEU A 143 4.40 -10.63 -2.63
N LYS A 144 4.41 -10.56 -3.97
CA LYS A 144 4.37 -11.75 -4.83
C LYS A 144 5.58 -12.66 -4.59
N ARG A 145 6.76 -12.07 -4.43
CA ARG A 145 7.98 -12.81 -4.09
C ARG A 145 7.89 -13.45 -2.71
N PHE A 146 7.35 -12.74 -1.71
CA PHE A 146 7.12 -13.26 -0.37
C PHE A 146 6.22 -14.51 -0.40
N TYR A 147 5.16 -14.49 -1.20
CA TYR A 147 4.28 -15.64 -1.40
C TYR A 147 4.78 -16.68 -2.42
N HIS A 148 6.07 -16.64 -2.79
CA HIS A 148 6.69 -17.60 -3.71
C HIS A 148 6.01 -17.70 -5.09
N GLU A 149 5.37 -16.64 -5.58
CA GLU A 149 4.83 -16.65 -6.93
C GLU A 149 5.95 -16.46 -7.98
N PRO A 150 5.94 -17.24 -9.08
CA PRO A 150 6.86 -17.02 -10.18
C PRO A 150 6.62 -15.64 -10.80
N ASP A 151 7.70 -14.89 -11.07
CA ASP A 151 7.67 -13.60 -11.78
C ASP A 151 7.06 -13.84 -13.17
N MET A 152 5.74 -13.62 -13.33
CA MET A 152 5.10 -13.70 -14.63
C MET A 152 5.45 -12.44 -15.43
N PRO A 153 6.00 -12.58 -16.65
CA PRO A 153 6.36 -11.42 -17.46
C PRO A 153 5.10 -10.59 -17.77
N GLN A 154 5.18 -9.29 -17.46
CA GLN A 154 4.18 -8.27 -17.83
C GLN A 154 4.15 -8.01 -19.34
#